data_AF-A0A094MVC9-F1
#
_entry.id   AF-A0A094MVC9-F1
#
_cell.length_a   1.000
_cell.length_b   1.000
_cell.length_c   1.000
_cell.angle_alpha   90.00
_cell.angle_beta   90.00
_cell.angle_gamma   90.00
#
_symmetry.space_group_name_H-M   'P 1'
#
loop_
_entity.id
_entity.type
_entity.pdbx_description
1 polymer ?
#
loop_
_entity_poly.entity_id
_entity_poly.type
_entity_poly.pdbx_seq_one_letter_code
_entity_poly.pdbx_strand_id
1 'polypeptide(L)'
;IVLELLREAMISKLGDPKGFLVDGYPRELKEAEEFESKIGEPKLVLCLDCSAETMSSRLLMRNQSSQDSDNTETIKEGIESYYQASKPVIAYYEKKTQLLKVN
;
A
#
# COMPACT_ATOMS: atom_id res chain seq x y z
N ILE A 1 5.10 10.02 11.60
CA ILE A 1 5.98 10.76 10.67
C ILE A 1 5.46 10.66 9.24
N VAL A 2 5.26 9.45 8.69
CA VAL A 2 4.79 9.25 7.30
C VAL A 2 3.52 10.05 6.97
N LEU A 3 2.48 9.96 7.81
CA LEU A 3 1.21 10.67 7.58
C LEU A 3 1.37 12.20 7.51
N GLU A 4 2.21 12.78 8.36
CA GLU A 4 2.46 14.23 8.35
C GLU A 4 3.22 14.66 7.09
N LEU A 5 4.24 13.89 6.68
CA LEU A 5 4.95 14.15 5.43
C LEU A 5 4.03 14.03 4.20
N LEU A 6 3.15 13.03 4.20
CA LEU A 6 2.15 12.84 3.14
C LEU A 6 1.18 14.03 3.09
N ARG A 7 0.68 14.47 4.26
CA ARG A 7 -0.20 15.62 4.38
C ARG A 7 0.46 16.90 3.86
N GLU A 8 1.69 17.18 4.26
CA GLU A 8 2.45 18.34 3.80
C GLU A 8 2.66 18.32 2.28
N ALA A 9 3.04 17.16 1.73
CA ALA A 9 3.21 16.98 0.29
C ALA A 9 1.90 17.25 -0.48
N MET A 10 0.77 16.72 0.01
CA MET A 10 -0.54 16.96 -0.60
C MET A 10 -0.93 18.44 -0.54
N ILE A 11 -0.78 19.10 0.62
CA ILE A 11 -1.10 20.53 0.79
C ILE A 11 -0.27 21.40 -0.15
N SER A 12 1.04 21.10 -0.31
CA SER A 12 1.93 21.85 -1.20
C SER A 12 1.51 21.81 -2.68
N LYS A 13 0.60 20.90 -3.03
CA LYS A 13 0.14 20.68 -4.41
C LYS A 13 -1.32 21.01 -4.64
N LEU A 14 -2.10 21.48 -3.65
CA LEU A 14 -3.56 21.65 -3.80
C LEU A 14 -4.06 22.54 -4.95
N GLY A 15 -3.20 23.36 -5.59
CA GLY A 15 -3.56 24.24 -6.71
C GLY A 15 -3.40 23.66 -8.13
N ASP A 16 -2.85 22.46 -8.29
CA ASP A 16 -2.37 21.94 -9.60
C ASP A 16 -3.05 20.62 -10.07
N PRO A 17 -3.29 19.60 -9.22
CA PRO A 17 -3.72 18.29 -9.68
C PRO A 17 -5.25 18.11 -9.66
N LYS A 18 -5.72 17.22 -10.53
CA LYS A 18 -7.12 16.74 -10.56
C LYS A 18 -7.45 15.77 -9.41
N GLY A 19 -6.44 15.30 -8.68
CA GLY A 19 -6.55 14.34 -7.58
C GLY A 19 -5.18 13.81 -7.17
N PHE A 20 -5.14 13.04 -6.09
CA PHE A 20 -3.93 12.42 -5.57
C PHE A 20 -4.00 10.90 -5.72
N LEU A 21 -2.90 10.30 -6.12
CA LEU A 21 -2.67 8.86 -6.02
C LEU A 21 -1.70 8.64 -4.86
N VAL A 22 -2.15 7.94 -3.83
CA VAL A 22 -1.32 7.54 -2.70
C VAL A 22 -0.97 6.07 -2.89
N ASP A 23 0.31 5.80 -3.10
CA ASP A 23 0.83 4.45 -3.29
C ASP A 23 1.55 3.96 -2.03
N GLY A 24 1.26 2.74 -1.61
CA GLY A 24 1.91 2.09 -0.47
C GLY A 24 1.49 2.59 0.92
N TYR A 25 0.44 3.41 1.03
CA TYR A 25 -0.18 3.85 2.29
C TYR A 25 -1.70 3.90 2.13
N PRO A 26 -2.51 3.48 3.13
CA PRO A 26 -2.12 2.86 4.41
C PRO A 26 -1.70 1.39 4.27
N ARG A 27 -0.87 0.89 5.20
CA ARG A 27 -0.47 -0.53 5.29
C ARG A 27 -1.13 -1.26 6.46
N GLU A 28 -1.58 -0.52 7.46
CA GLU A 28 -2.30 -1.05 8.62
C GLU A 28 -3.64 -0.33 8.84
N LEU A 29 -4.55 -0.97 9.57
CA LEU A 29 -5.89 -0.42 9.80
C LEU A 29 -5.85 0.94 10.52
N LYS A 30 -4.99 1.08 11.53
CA LYS A 30 -4.84 2.32 12.29
C LYS A 30 -4.39 3.48 11.38
N GLU A 31 -3.52 3.20 10.42
CA GLU A 31 -3.07 4.20 9.45
C GLU A 31 -4.21 4.64 8.53
N ALA A 32 -5.12 3.73 8.16
CA ALA A 32 -6.31 4.07 7.38
C ALA A 32 -7.22 5.02 8.17
N GLU A 33 -7.50 4.71 9.44
CA GLU A 33 -8.32 5.56 10.31
C GLU A 33 -7.68 6.96 10.52
N GLU A 34 -6.36 7.01 10.75
CA GLU A 34 -5.64 8.27 10.91
C GLU A 34 -5.61 9.09 9.61
N PHE A 35 -5.44 8.44 8.45
CA PHE A 35 -5.47 9.10 7.14
C PHE A 35 -6.81 9.80 6.92
N GLU A 36 -7.91 9.09 7.16
CA GLU A 36 -9.25 9.64 6.98
C GLU A 36 -9.53 10.78 7.95
N SER A 37 -9.08 10.65 9.20
CA SER A 37 -9.28 11.69 10.22
C SER A 37 -8.47 12.97 9.94
N LYS A 38 -7.25 12.87 9.40
CA LYS A 38 -6.35 14.03 9.25
C LYS A 38 -6.29 14.61 7.84
N ILE A 39 -6.51 13.79 6.82
CA ILE A 39 -6.43 14.17 5.41
C ILE A 39 -7.82 14.09 4.77
N GLY A 40 -8.46 12.94 4.84
CA GLY A 40 -9.82 12.73 4.33
C GLY A 40 -10.01 11.35 3.71
N GLU A 41 -11.26 11.00 3.44
CA GLU A 41 -11.62 9.67 2.92
C GLU A 41 -11.22 9.49 1.45
N PRO A 42 -10.60 8.35 1.08
CA PRO A 42 -10.28 8.07 -0.31
C PRO A 42 -11.56 7.83 -1.12
N LYS A 43 -11.64 8.44 -2.31
CA LYS A 43 -12.76 8.24 -3.24
C LYS A 43 -12.77 6.87 -3.92
N LEU A 44 -11.60 6.26 -4.04
CA LEU A 44 -11.38 4.98 -4.68
C LEU A 44 -10.17 4.30 -4.06
N VAL A 45 -10.28 3.00 -3.80
CA VAL A 45 -9.16 2.14 -3.38
C VAL A 45 -8.93 1.08 -4.45
N LEU A 46 -7.71 1.02 -4.97
CA LEU A 46 -7.27 0.02 -5.92
C LEU A 46 -6.52 -1.08 -5.17
N CYS A 47 -7.11 -2.28 -5.14
CA CYS A 47 -6.48 -3.47 -4.58
C CYS A 47 -5.86 -4.28 -5.71
N LEU A 48 -4.54 -4.18 -5.87
CA LEU A 48 -3.80 -4.98 -6.84
C LEU A 48 -3.57 -6.38 -6.27
N ASP A 49 -4.45 -7.31 -6.60
CA ASP A 49 -4.38 -8.69 -6.16
C ASP A 49 -3.33 -9.44 -6.98
N CYS A 50 -2.41 -10.12 -6.29
CA CYS A 50 -1.26 -10.74 -6.92
C CYS A 50 -0.83 -11.95 -6.11
N SER A 51 -0.68 -13.12 -6.76
CA SER A 51 -0.28 -14.33 -6.05
C SER A 51 1.08 -14.17 -5.35
N ALA A 52 1.25 -14.82 -4.20
CA ALA A 52 2.52 -14.83 -3.46
C ALA A 52 3.70 -15.31 -4.32
N GLU A 53 3.44 -16.28 -5.21
CA GLU A 53 4.42 -16.79 -6.16
C GLU A 53 4.85 -15.72 -7.18
N THR A 54 3.90 -14.98 -7.74
CA THR A 54 4.19 -13.89 -8.68
C THR A 54 4.95 -12.75 -7.98
N MET A 55 4.53 -12.35 -6.78
CA MET A 55 5.25 -11.35 -5.98
C MET A 55 6.67 -11.80 -5.67
N SER A 56 6.85 -13.05 -5.23
CA SER A 56 8.17 -13.61 -4.92
C SER A 56 9.07 -13.59 -6.15
N SER A 57 8.57 -14.07 -7.30
CA SER A 57 9.33 -14.08 -8.56
C SER A 57 9.77 -12.66 -8.96
N ARG A 58 8.85 -11.68 -8.90
CA ARG A 58 9.14 -10.28 -9.24
C ARG A 58 10.16 -9.65 -8.27
N LEU A 59 10.05 -9.92 -6.98
CA LEU A 59 10.99 -9.42 -5.98
C LEU A 59 12.38 -10.04 -6.14
N LEU A 60 12.46 -11.34 -6.43
CA LEU A 60 13.72 -12.01 -6.74
C LEU A 60 14.36 -11.42 -8.00
N MET A 61 13.61 -11.24 -9.09
CA MET A 61 14.14 -10.60 -10.31
C MET A 61 14.62 -9.17 -10.06
N ARG A 62 13.90 -8.39 -9.25
CA ARG A 62 14.30 -7.03 -8.87
C ARG A 62 15.62 -7.03 -8.10
N ASN A 63 15.82 -8.02 -7.24
CA ASN A 63 17.01 -8.14 -6.40
C ASN A 63 18.19 -8.82 -7.11
N GLN A 64 18.02 -9.48 -8.26
CA GLN A 64 19.11 -10.13 -9.01
C GLN A 64 20.22 -9.18 -9.46
N SER A 65 19.94 -7.88 -9.56
CA SER A 65 20.93 -6.83 -9.81
C SER A 65 21.79 -6.50 -8.58
N SER A 66 21.40 -6.99 -7.41
CA SER A 66 22.03 -6.78 -6.10
C SER A 66 22.59 -8.14 -5.65
N GLN A 67 23.90 -8.28 -5.44
CA GLN A 67 24.55 -9.57 -5.16
C GLN A 67 24.27 -10.13 -3.74
N ASP A 68 23.00 -10.34 -3.36
CA ASP A 68 22.62 -10.93 -2.07
C ASP A 68 21.74 -12.17 -2.26
N SER A 69 22.39 -13.33 -2.29
CA SER A 69 21.78 -14.65 -2.55
C SER A 69 20.87 -15.17 -1.43
N ASP A 70 20.86 -14.54 -0.25
CA ASP A 70 20.17 -15.04 0.95
C ASP A 70 18.78 -14.44 1.19
N ASN A 71 18.23 -13.65 0.26
CA ASN A 71 17.00 -12.88 0.50
C ASN A 71 15.67 -13.66 0.34
N THR A 72 15.69 -14.96 0.03
CA THR A 72 14.45 -15.70 -0.31
C THR A 72 13.51 -15.89 0.88
N GLU A 73 14.05 -16.19 2.06
CA GLU A 73 13.25 -16.36 3.28
C GLU A 73 12.64 -15.02 3.73
N THR A 74 13.47 -13.97 3.78
CA THR A 74 13.04 -12.60 4.07
C THR A 74 11.94 -12.09 3.13
N ILE A 75 12.01 -12.43 1.84
CA ILE A 75 10.95 -12.09 0.87
C ILE A 75 9.64 -12.79 1.22
N LYS A 76 9.68 -14.07 1.58
CA LYS A 76 8.47 -14.83 1.95
C LYS A 76 7.86 -14.28 3.23
N GLU A 77 8.66 -14.04 4.26
CA GLU A 77 8.21 -13.45 5.54
C GLU A 77 7.62 -12.06 5.33
N GLY A 78 8.23 -11.25 4.45
CA GLY A 78 7.74 -9.94 4.08
C GLY A 78 6.39 -9.99 3.36
N ILE A 79 6.21 -10.93 2.43
CA ILE A 79 4.93 -11.14 1.73
C ILE A 79 3.84 -11.58 2.71
N GLU A 80 4.13 -12.54 3.59
CA GLU A 80 3.15 -13.00 4.58
C GLU A 80 2.75 -11.88 5.55
N SER A 81 3.73 -11.13 6.05
CA SER A 81 3.49 -9.98 6.92
C SER A 81 2.62 -8.93 6.23
N TYR A 82 2.89 -8.63 4.95
CA TYR A 82 2.08 -7.73 4.14
C TYR A 82 0.64 -8.22 4.02
N TYR A 83 0.41 -9.51 3.76
CA TYR A 83 -0.93 -10.08 3.69
C TYR A 83 -1.70 -9.96 5.00
N GLN A 84 -1.05 -10.27 6.13
CA GLN A 84 -1.70 -10.18 7.44
C GLN A 84 -2.07 -8.75 7.81
N ALA A 85 -1.22 -7.78 7.50
CA ALA A 85 -1.50 -6.35 7.72
C ALA A 85 -2.55 -5.79 6.75
N SER A 86 -2.55 -6.23 5.49
CA SER A 86 -3.42 -5.68 4.45
C SER A 86 -4.85 -6.23 4.50
N LYS A 87 -5.06 -7.48 4.95
CA LYS A 87 -6.40 -8.09 5.12
C LYS A 87 -7.40 -7.18 5.85
N PRO A 88 -7.10 -6.64 7.04
CA PRO A 88 -8.04 -5.75 7.74
C PRO A 88 -8.24 -4.41 7.01
N VAL A 89 -7.23 -3.88 6.32
CA VAL A 89 -7.35 -2.64 5.53
C VAL A 89 -8.29 -2.84 4.35
N ILE A 90 -8.15 -3.95 3.62
CA ILE A 90 -9.04 -4.30 2.50
C ILE A 90 -10.47 -4.46 3.02
N ALA A 91 -10.67 -5.21 4.10
CA ALA A 91 -11.99 -5.42 4.69
C ALA A 91 -12.64 -4.13 5.23
N TYR A 92 -11.83 -3.18 5.71
CA TYR A 92 -12.29 -1.86 6.12
C TYR A 92 -12.81 -1.06 4.92
N TYR A 93 -12.02 -0.97 3.85
CA TYR A 93 -12.41 -0.20 2.66
C TYR A 93 -13.50 -0.87 1.83
N GLU A 94 -13.61 -2.20 1.79
CA GLU A 94 -14.73 -2.92 1.13
C GLU A 94 -16.10 -2.50 1.69
N LYS A 95 -16.17 -2.12 2.97
CA LYS A 95 -17.41 -1.68 3.62
C LYS A 95 -17.65 -0.19 3.54
N LYS A 96 -16.60 0.61 3.32
CA LYS A 96 -16.62 2.06 3.52
C LYS A 96 -16.53 2.87 2.24
N THR A 97 -15.78 2.41 1.24
CA THR A 97 -15.55 3.15 -0.01
C THR A 97 -15.62 2.22 -1.22
N GLN A 98 -15.54 2.80 -2.41
CA GLN A 98 -15.41 2.02 -3.63
C GLN A 98 -14.03 1.34 -3.65
N LEU A 99 -14.01 0.03 -3.46
CA LEU A 99 -12.82 -0.80 -3.63
C LEU A 99 -12.91 -1.58 -4.93
N LEU A 100 -11.90 -1.45 -5.79
CA LEU A 100 -11.76 -2.21 -7.02
C LEU A 100 -10.56 -3.15 -6.92
N LYS A 101 -10.83 -4.45 -7.04
CA LYS A 101 -9.79 -5.47 -7.14
C LYS A 101 -9.35 -5.62 -8.59
N VAL A 102 -8.05 -5.58 -8.83
CA VAL A 102 -7.41 -5.74 -10.16
C VAL A 102 -6.42 -6.89 -10.07
N ASN A 103 -6.44 -7.80 -11.04
CA ASN A 103 -5.58 -8.99 -11.15
C ASN A 103 -4.59 -8.80 -12.31
#